data_AF-D3SGJ4-F1
#
_entry.id   AF-D3SGJ4-F1
#
_cell.length_a   1.000
_cell.length_b   1.000
_cell.length_c   1.000
_cell.angle_alpha   90.00
_cell.angle_beta   90.00
_cell.angle_gamma   90.00
#
_symmetry.space_group_name_H-M   'P 1'
#
loop_
_entity.id
_entity.type
_entity.pdbx_description
1 polymer ?
#
loop_
_entity_poly.entity_id
_entity_poly.type
_entity_poly.pdbx_seq_one_letter_code
_entity_poly.pdbx_strand_id
1 'polypeptide(L)'
;MSNPQIKRPRDGRIVTASEIHSVTFCPESYRLKRAGARLASHAKHDAHRGTVKHETVNRKVAVAHSRGTGSRCYVATHLYGLHDHRTEALRQWRDRVLLTRLSGRVFVRLYYAFSPVFVALARRIPALDRFARRVVDRVVSRVQCKQGGA
;
A
#
# COMPACT_ATOMS: atom_id res chain seq x y z
N MET A 1 12.86 -30.08 -9.53
CA MET A 1 13.12 -29.81 -8.09
C MET A 1 11.79 -29.56 -7.41
N SER A 2 11.24 -30.56 -6.73
CA SER A 2 9.94 -30.47 -6.07
C SER A 2 10.05 -29.58 -4.85
N ASN A 3 9.24 -28.51 -4.77
CA ASN A 3 9.16 -27.63 -3.61
C ASN A 3 8.64 -28.46 -2.40
N PRO A 4 9.46 -28.74 -1.38
CA PRO A 4 9.04 -29.58 -0.27
C PRO A 4 7.92 -28.87 0.50
N GLN A 5 6.74 -29.47 0.53
CA GLN A 5 5.59 -28.95 1.27
C GLN A 5 5.90 -29.03 2.77
N ILE A 6 6.33 -27.90 3.36
CA ILE A 6 6.58 -27.78 4.80
C ILE A 6 5.24 -27.89 5.52
N LYS A 7 4.98 -29.06 6.13
CA LYS A 7 3.77 -29.29 6.93
C LYS A 7 3.81 -28.39 8.16
N ARG A 8 2.70 -27.68 8.42
CA ARG A 8 2.55 -26.89 9.66
C ARG A 8 2.64 -27.81 10.88
N PRO A 9 3.29 -27.39 11.97
CA PRO A 9 3.39 -28.20 13.18
C PRO A 9 1.99 -28.48 13.77
N ARG A 10 1.77 -29.71 14.24
CA ARG A 10 0.47 -30.17 14.78
C ARG A 10 0.09 -29.53 16.12
N ASP A 11 1.03 -28.84 16.76
CA ASP A 11 0.85 -28.18 18.07
C ASP A 11 0.04 -26.88 17.99
N GLY A 12 -0.34 -26.45 16.79
CA GLY A 12 -1.10 -25.22 16.56
C GLY A 12 -0.33 -23.93 16.85
N ARG A 13 0.96 -24.02 17.20
CA ARG A 13 1.76 -22.86 17.58
C ARG A 13 2.22 -22.11 16.33
N ILE A 14 2.00 -20.80 16.32
CA ILE A 14 2.40 -19.91 15.23
C ILE A 14 3.90 -19.67 15.35
N VAL A 15 4.66 -20.03 14.32
CA VAL A 15 6.08 -19.71 14.21
C VAL A 15 6.24 -18.36 13.50
N THR A 16 6.89 -17.42 14.15
CA THR A 16 7.17 -16.09 13.59
C THR A 16 8.42 -16.09 12.72
N ALA A 17 8.52 -15.14 11.78
CA ALA A 17 9.71 -14.98 10.95
C ALA A 17 10.99 -14.79 11.80
N SER A 18 10.88 -14.08 12.92
CA SER A 18 11.99 -13.85 13.86
C SER A 18 12.46 -15.14 14.54
N GLU A 19 11.55 -16.08 14.82
CA GLU A 19 11.90 -17.38 15.38
C GLU A 19 12.67 -18.23 14.37
N ILE A 20 12.20 -18.27 13.12
CA ILE A 20 12.91 -18.97 12.03
C ILE A 20 14.33 -18.41 11.90
N HIS A 21 14.47 -17.08 11.90
CA HIS A 21 15.77 -16.44 11.84
C HIS A 21 16.64 -16.76 13.06
N SER A 22 16.08 -16.78 14.27
CA SER A 22 16.84 -17.14 15.47
C SER A 22 17.37 -18.58 15.43
N VAL A 23 16.63 -19.51 14.84
CA VAL A 23 17.10 -20.90 14.63
C VAL A 23 18.27 -20.94 13.65
N THR A 24 18.23 -20.15 12.58
CA THR A 24 19.34 -20.08 11.61
C THR A 24 20.62 -19.49 12.18
N PHE A 25 20.50 -18.56 13.14
CA PHE A 25 21.66 -17.92 13.76
C PHE A 25 22.24 -18.78 14.89
N CYS A 26 21.41 -19.19 15.85
CA CYS A 26 21.82 -20.04 16.97
C CYS A 26 20.64 -20.88 17.49
N PRO A 27 20.59 -22.18 17.18
CA PRO A 27 19.51 -23.08 17.60
C PRO A 27 19.31 -23.14 19.12
N GLU A 28 20.40 -23.07 19.89
CA GLU A 28 20.31 -23.13 21.35
C GLU A 28 19.68 -21.87 21.94
N SER A 29 19.98 -20.70 21.37
CA SER A 29 19.36 -19.44 21.80
C SER A 29 17.84 -19.45 21.58
N TYR A 30 17.38 -20.09 20.49
CA TYR A 30 15.96 -20.31 20.22
C TYR A 30 15.33 -21.26 21.25
N ARG A 31 15.99 -22.38 21.53
CA ARG A 31 15.54 -23.36 22.52
C ARG A 31 15.38 -22.74 23.90
N LEU A 32 16.36 -21.95 24.34
CA LEU A 32 16.32 -21.21 25.61
C LEU A 32 15.20 -20.17 25.65
N LYS A 33 15.00 -19.41 24.57
CA LYS A 33 13.91 -18.42 24.46
C LYS A 33 12.54 -19.10 24.56
N ARG A 34 12.36 -20.26 23.92
CA ARG A 34 11.13 -21.05 23.96
C ARG A 34 10.91 -21.75 25.31
N ALA A 35 11.99 -22.05 26.04
CA ALA A 35 11.97 -22.56 27.42
C ALA A 35 11.71 -21.45 28.46
N GLY A 36 11.60 -20.18 28.06
CA GLY A 36 11.30 -19.06 28.96
C GLY A 36 12.53 -18.53 29.72
N ALA A 37 13.74 -18.77 29.22
CA ALA A 37 14.97 -18.25 29.84
C ALA A 37 14.94 -16.71 29.91
N ARG A 38 15.43 -16.15 31.02
CA ARG A 38 15.49 -14.71 31.23
C ARG A 38 16.63 -14.09 30.42
N LEU A 39 16.29 -13.12 29.57
CA LEU A 39 17.28 -12.30 28.86
C LEU A 39 18.04 -11.39 29.82
N ALA A 40 19.35 -11.23 29.57
CA ALA A 40 20.20 -10.27 30.29
C ALA A 40 19.65 -8.83 30.16
N SER A 41 19.88 -8.01 31.19
CA SER A 41 19.36 -6.63 31.26
C SER A 41 19.80 -5.77 30.07
N HIS A 42 21.06 -5.92 29.63
CA HIS A 42 21.57 -5.20 28.45
C HIS A 42 20.82 -5.59 27.17
N ALA A 43 20.53 -6.87 26.97
CA ALA A 43 19.79 -7.36 25.80
C ALA A 43 18.35 -6.81 25.76
N LYS A 44 17.70 -6.65 26.92
CA LYS A 44 16.38 -6.00 27.00
C LYS A 44 16.45 -4.52 26.64
N HIS A 45 17.48 -3.82 27.13
CA HIS A 45 17.68 -2.40 26.83
C HIS A 45 17.96 -2.16 25.34
N ASP A 46 18.82 -2.97 24.72
CA ASP A 46 19.09 -2.90 23.28
C ASP A 46 17.85 -3.16 22.43
N ALA A 47 17.05 -4.17 22.82
CA ALA A 47 15.79 -4.48 22.15
C ALA A 47 14.82 -3.28 22.22
N HIS A 48 14.69 -2.65 23.39
CA HIS A 48 13.86 -1.46 23.58
C HIS A 48 14.35 -0.28 22.72
N ARG A 49 15.67 -0.05 22.63
CA ARG A 49 16.24 0.96 21.73
C ARG A 49 15.90 0.66 20.27
N GLY A 50 15.92 -0.61 19.87
CA GLY A 50 15.49 -1.06 18.56
C GLY A 50 14.01 -0.75 18.27
N THR A 51 13.12 -1.07 19.21
CA THR A 51 11.67 -0.86 19.03
C THR A 51 11.31 0.62 18.88
N VAL A 52 11.95 1.52 19.64
CA VAL A 52 11.73 2.98 19.52
C VAL A 52 12.13 3.48 18.12
N LYS A 53 13.25 2.98 17.56
CA LYS A 53 13.65 3.31 16.19
C LYS A 53 12.65 2.79 15.16
N HIS A 54 12.18 1.55 15.31
CA HIS A 54 11.16 0.96 14.43
C HIS A 54 9.85 1.74 14.47
N GLU A 55 9.40 2.16 15.65
CA GLU A 55 8.18 2.95 15.79
C GLU A 55 8.27 4.29 15.05
N THR A 56 9.43 4.96 15.13
CA THR A 56 9.65 6.21 14.41
C THR A 56 9.53 6.02 12.89
N VAL A 57 10.08 4.92 12.36
CA VAL A 57 9.96 4.58 10.93
C VAL A 57 8.52 4.24 10.57
N ASN A 58 7.84 3.41 11.36
CA ASN A 58 6.44 3.04 11.14
C ASN A 58 5.54 4.28 11.11
N ARG A 59 5.78 5.24 12.02
CA ARG A 59 5.06 6.52 12.04
C ARG A 59 5.31 7.34 10.78
N LYS A 60 6.56 7.44 10.32
CA LYS A 60 6.89 8.15 9.07
C LYS A 60 6.18 7.52 7.86
N VAL A 61 6.17 6.19 7.78
CA VAL A 61 5.47 5.46 6.71
C VAL A 61 3.96 5.64 6.82
N ALA A 62 3.38 5.57 8.01
CA ALA A 62 1.95 5.79 8.21
C ALA A 62 1.50 7.20 7.78
N VAL A 63 2.29 8.23 8.12
CA VAL A 63 2.05 9.62 7.69
C VAL A 63 2.24 9.79 6.18
N ALA A 64 3.27 9.18 5.59
CA ALA A 64 3.45 9.18 4.14
C ALA A 64 2.28 8.48 3.42
N HIS A 65 1.81 7.37 3.99
CA HIS A 65 0.69 6.61 3.47
C HIS A 65 -0.62 7.42 3.57
N SER A 66 -0.90 8.10 4.69
CA SER A 66 -2.13 8.90 4.85
C SER A 66 -2.16 10.14 3.95
N ARG A 67 -1.00 10.78 3.71
CA ARG A 67 -0.87 11.83 2.67
C ARG A 67 -1.12 11.26 1.27
N GLY A 68 -0.63 10.06 1.00
CA GLY A 68 -0.80 9.38 -0.27
C GLY A 68 -2.19 8.81 -0.52
N THR A 69 -2.97 8.40 0.49
CA THR A 69 -4.31 7.78 0.32
C THR A 69 -5.31 8.69 -0.37
N GLY A 70 -5.26 10.01 -0.09
CA GLY A 70 -6.04 11.01 -0.82
C GLY A 70 -5.55 11.24 -2.24
N SER A 71 -4.30 10.85 -2.54
CA SER A 71 -3.61 11.17 -3.79
C SER A 71 -3.65 10.08 -4.86
N ARG A 72 -4.10 8.85 -4.57
CA ARG A 72 -3.97 7.69 -5.48
C ARG A 72 -5.12 7.61 -6.48
N CYS A 73 -4.97 8.06 -7.73
CA CYS A 73 -6.01 7.81 -8.74
C CYS A 73 -5.99 6.33 -9.17
N TYR A 74 -6.83 5.47 -8.58
CA TYR A 74 -6.82 4.02 -8.81
C TYR A 74 -7.09 3.67 -10.29
N VAL A 75 -8.04 4.38 -10.93
CA VAL A 75 -8.32 4.23 -12.36
C VAL A 75 -7.14 4.67 -13.23
N ALA A 76 -6.49 5.80 -12.91
CA ALA A 76 -5.35 6.28 -13.71
C ALA A 76 -4.13 5.34 -13.59
N THR A 77 -3.84 4.84 -12.39
CA THR A 77 -2.80 3.83 -12.17
C THR A 77 -3.11 2.54 -12.95
N HIS A 78 -4.38 2.14 -13.03
CA HIS A 78 -4.78 0.96 -13.79
C HIS A 78 -4.61 1.16 -15.32
N LEU A 79 -4.96 2.33 -15.83
CA LEU A 79 -4.98 2.60 -17.28
C LEU A 79 -3.61 2.97 -17.87
N TYR A 80 -2.83 3.77 -17.15
CA TYR A 80 -1.59 4.38 -17.65
C TYR A 80 -0.35 3.92 -16.88
N GLY A 81 -0.51 3.41 -15.65
CA GLY A 81 0.58 3.08 -14.76
C GLY A 81 0.87 4.16 -13.71
N LEU A 82 1.65 3.80 -12.69
CA LEU A 82 1.86 4.62 -11.50
C LEU A 82 2.69 5.88 -11.76
N HIS A 83 3.61 5.82 -12.73
CA HIS A 83 4.62 6.85 -13.03
C HIS A 83 4.36 7.61 -14.34
N ASP A 84 3.17 7.49 -14.93
CA ASP A 84 2.84 8.23 -16.17
C ASP A 84 2.53 9.71 -15.85
N HIS A 85 3.09 10.64 -16.63
CA HIS A 85 2.83 12.08 -16.58
C HIS A 85 1.33 12.43 -16.61
N ARG A 86 0.51 11.66 -17.33
CA ARG A 86 -0.96 11.84 -17.37
C ARG A 86 -1.61 11.59 -16.03
N THR A 87 -1.11 10.61 -15.28
CA THR A 87 -1.58 10.29 -13.93
C THR A 87 -1.27 11.44 -12.98
N GLU A 88 -0.10 12.05 -13.09
CA GLU A 88 0.28 13.18 -12.25
C GLU A 88 -0.55 14.44 -12.55
N ALA A 89 -0.81 14.75 -13.82
CA ALA A 89 -1.69 15.85 -14.23
C ALA A 89 -3.12 15.69 -13.67
N LEU A 90 -3.66 14.46 -13.69
CA LEU A 90 -4.96 14.13 -13.11
C LEU A 90 -4.99 14.31 -11.58
N ARG A 91 -3.92 13.92 -10.89
CA ARG A 91 -3.79 14.11 -9.44
C ARG A 91 -3.82 15.59 -9.08
N GLN A 92 -3.03 16.41 -9.76
CA GLN A 92 -3.01 17.85 -9.52
C GLN A 92 -4.35 18.52 -9.81
N TRP A 93 -5.06 18.08 -10.86
CA TRP A 93 -6.40 18.60 -11.16
C TRP A 93 -7.44 18.22 -10.10
N ARG A 94 -7.42 16.97 -9.61
CA ARG A 94 -8.27 16.55 -8.48
C ARG A 94 -8.01 17.46 -7.28
N ASP A 95 -6.75 17.67 -6.93
CA ASP A 95 -6.39 18.40 -5.72
C ASP A 95 -6.73 19.90 -5.83
N ARG A 96 -6.57 20.51 -7.02
CA ARG A 96 -6.88 21.93 -7.24
C ARG A 96 -8.37 22.23 -7.49
N VAL A 97 -9.14 21.30 -8.04
CA VAL A 97 -10.52 21.56 -8.51
C VAL A 97 -11.57 20.81 -7.71
N LEU A 98 -11.33 19.53 -7.39
CA LEU A 98 -12.33 18.68 -6.71
C LEU A 98 -12.30 18.83 -5.18
N LEU A 99 -11.13 19.05 -4.56
CA LEU A 99 -11.07 19.19 -3.10
C LEU A 99 -11.54 20.58 -2.61
N THR A 100 -11.42 21.59 -3.47
CA THR A 100 -11.80 22.99 -3.19
C THR A 100 -13.32 23.16 -3.08
N ARG A 101 -14.11 22.31 -3.74
CA ARG A 101 -15.59 22.36 -3.74
C ARG A 101 -16.19 21.22 -2.92
N LEU A 102 -17.22 21.49 -2.10
CA LEU A 102 -17.92 20.48 -1.30
C LEU A 102 -18.48 19.32 -2.15
N SER A 103 -19.06 19.63 -3.31
CA SER A 103 -19.54 18.64 -4.27
C SER A 103 -18.43 17.76 -4.85
N GLY A 104 -17.24 18.33 -5.06
CA GLY A 104 -16.08 17.57 -5.54
C GLY A 104 -15.57 16.57 -4.50
N ARG A 105 -15.63 16.87 -3.20
CA ARG A 105 -15.26 15.91 -2.13
C ARG A 105 -16.20 14.71 -2.09
N VAL A 106 -17.51 14.93 -2.29
CA VAL A 106 -18.50 13.84 -2.38
C VAL A 106 -18.24 12.98 -3.62
N PHE A 107 -17.96 13.60 -4.76
CA PHE A 107 -17.61 12.89 -5.99
C PHE A 107 -16.36 12.02 -5.82
N VAL A 108 -15.31 12.54 -5.20
CA VAL A 108 -14.08 11.78 -4.92
C VAL A 108 -14.36 10.57 -4.02
N ARG A 109 -15.19 10.73 -2.97
CA ARG A 109 -15.56 9.62 -2.08
C ARG A 109 -16.33 8.53 -2.82
N LEU A 110 -17.31 8.91 -3.63
CA LEU A 110 -18.06 7.95 -4.46
C LEU A 110 -17.12 7.26 -5.45
N TYR A 111 -16.25 8.02 -6.13
CA TYR A 111 -15.23 7.47 -7.01
C TYR A 111 -14.38 6.39 -6.32
N TYR A 112 -13.84 6.66 -5.14
CA TYR A 112 -13.02 5.68 -4.41
C TYR A 112 -13.83 4.49 -3.88
N ALA A 113 -15.09 4.68 -3.50
CA ALA A 113 -15.97 3.60 -3.06
C ALA A 113 -16.31 2.63 -4.20
N PHE A 114 -16.59 3.16 -5.39
CA PHE A 114 -16.97 2.34 -6.56
C PHE A 114 -15.78 1.84 -7.38
N SER A 115 -14.62 2.49 -7.29
CA SER A 115 -13.42 2.13 -8.04
C SER A 115 -13.01 0.64 -7.95
N PRO A 116 -12.98 -0.02 -6.76
CA PRO A 116 -12.59 -1.42 -6.69
C PRO A 116 -13.56 -2.35 -7.45
N VAL A 117 -14.87 -2.08 -7.38
CA VAL A 117 -15.89 -2.83 -8.12
C VAL A 117 -15.75 -2.59 -9.61
N PHE A 118 -15.54 -1.34 -10.00
CA PHE A 118 -15.39 -0.96 -11.41
C PHE A 118 -14.15 -1.58 -12.04
N VAL A 119 -13.01 -1.60 -11.33
CA VAL A 119 -11.77 -2.24 -11.82
C VAL A 119 -11.90 -3.76 -11.87
N ALA A 120 -12.56 -4.38 -10.89
CA ALA A 120 -12.85 -5.82 -10.95
C ALA A 120 -13.69 -6.18 -12.18
N LEU A 121 -14.66 -5.33 -12.53
CA LEU A 121 -15.52 -5.51 -13.70
C LEU A 121 -14.76 -5.22 -15.02
N ALA A 122 -13.95 -4.16 -15.04
CA ALA A 122 -13.14 -3.78 -16.21
C ALA A 122 -12.12 -4.87 -16.59
N ARG A 123 -11.55 -5.58 -15.61
CA ARG A 123 -10.68 -6.73 -15.86
C ARG A 123 -11.39 -7.91 -16.53
N ARG A 124 -12.70 -8.06 -16.32
CA ARG A 124 -13.51 -9.12 -16.94
C ARG A 124 -14.08 -8.70 -18.30
N ILE A 125 -14.31 -7.40 -18.52
CA ILE A 125 -14.98 -6.88 -19.70
C ILE A 125 -14.07 -5.87 -20.45
N PRO A 126 -13.38 -6.28 -21.53
CA PRO A 126 -12.45 -5.40 -22.26
C PRO A 126 -13.13 -4.23 -22.98
N ALA A 127 -14.45 -4.29 -23.21
CA ALA A 127 -15.22 -3.15 -23.73
C ALA A 127 -15.34 -2.02 -22.68
N LEU A 128 -15.47 -2.38 -21.40
CA LEU A 128 -15.58 -1.43 -20.30
C LEU A 128 -14.23 -0.73 -20.06
N ASP A 129 -13.12 -1.46 -20.17
CA ASP A 129 -11.78 -0.86 -20.10
C ASP A 129 -11.56 0.19 -21.21
N ARG A 130 -11.93 -0.13 -22.46
CA ARG A 130 -11.86 0.83 -23.57
C ARG A 130 -12.75 2.05 -23.36
N PHE A 131 -13.95 1.87 -22.82
CA PHE A 131 -14.84 2.98 -22.50
C PHE A 131 -14.23 3.87 -21.40
N ALA A 132 -13.71 3.25 -20.34
CA ALA A 132 -13.05 3.96 -19.24
C ALA A 132 -11.83 4.76 -19.75
N ARG A 133 -11.00 4.17 -20.61
CA ARG A 133 -9.90 4.88 -21.29
C ARG A 133 -10.39 6.11 -22.05
N ARG A 134 -11.41 5.98 -22.90
CA ARG A 134 -11.95 7.12 -23.65
C ARG A 134 -12.49 8.25 -22.75
N VAL A 135 -13.19 7.89 -21.68
CA VAL A 135 -13.72 8.88 -20.73
C VAL A 135 -12.57 9.60 -20.03
N VAL A 136 -11.58 8.84 -19.53
CA VAL A 136 -10.42 9.38 -18.83
C VAL A 136 -9.56 10.22 -19.76
N ASP A 137 -9.28 9.77 -20.99
CA ASP A 137 -8.54 10.53 -22.00
C ASP A 137 -9.23 11.86 -22.33
N ARG A 138 -10.57 11.87 -22.45
CA ARG A 138 -11.33 13.11 -22.69
C ARG A 138 -11.32 14.06 -21.48
N VAL A 139 -11.23 13.52 -20.27
CA VAL A 139 -11.02 14.34 -19.07
C VAL A 139 -9.59 14.89 -19.06
N VAL A 140 -8.58 14.05 -19.33
CA VAL A 140 -7.17 14.45 -19.40
C VAL A 140 -6.95 15.55 -20.43
N SER A 141 -7.52 15.42 -21.64
CA SER A 141 -7.36 16.44 -22.69
C SER A 141 -7.97 17.79 -22.28
N ARG A 142 -9.14 17.77 -21.62
CA ARG A 142 -9.76 18.98 -21.07
C ARG A 142 -8.94 19.58 -19.92
N VAL A 143 -8.33 18.75 -19.10
CA VAL A 143 -7.48 19.18 -17.97
C VAL A 143 -6.18 19.79 -18.47
N GLN A 144 -5.51 19.16 -19.44
CA GLN A 144 -4.27 19.65 -20.04
C GLN A 144 -4.51 20.96 -20.81
N CYS A 145 -5.61 21.07 -21.56
CA CYS A 145 -5.99 22.32 -22.23
C CYS A 145 -6.22 23.48 -21.25
N LYS A 146 -6.62 23.18 -20.01
CA LYS A 146 -6.83 24.20 -18.97
C LYS A 146 -5.55 24.56 -18.19
N GLN A 147 -4.48 23.78 -18.32
CA GLN A 147 -3.19 24.04 -17.67
C GLN A 147 -2.12 24.61 -18.61
N GLY A 148 -2.33 24.57 -19.92
CA GLY A 148 -1.48 25.22 -20.93
C GLY A 148 -1.78 26.70 -21.18
N GLY A 149 -2.59 27.34 -20.33
CA GLY A 149 -2.87 28.77 -20.35
C GLY A 149 -2.26 29.45 -19.13
N ALA A 150 -0.93 29.53 -19.11
CA ALA A 150 -0.12 30.39 -18.26
C ALA A 150 1.06 30.89 -19.09
#